data_AF-T1CD56-F1
#
_entry.id   AF-T1CD56-F1
#
_cell.length_a   1.000
_cell.length_b   1.000
_cell.length_c   1.000
_cell.angle_alpha   90.00
_cell.angle_beta   90.00
_cell.angle_gamma   90.00
#
_symmetry.space_group_name_H-M   'P 1'
#
loop_
_entity.id
_entity.type
_entity.pdbx_description
1 polymer ?
#
loop_
_entity_poly.entity_id
_entity_poly.type
_entity_poly.pdbx_seq_one_letter_code
_entity_poly.pdbx_strand_id
1 'polypeptide(L)' 'MPVTIVVGSLAGGMSFAEVEREYDITADDIRAALKFGMELAQQELFHPLPAPWAFP' A
#
# COMPACT_ATOMS: atom_id res chain seq x y z
N MET A 1 -0.56 -11.12 -6.79
CA MET A 1 -1.40 -9.95 -7.07
C MET A 1 -0.76 -8.70 -6.45
N PRO A 2 -0.58 -7.57 -7.16
CA PRO A 2 0.09 -6.39 -6.58
C PRO A 2 -0.65 -5.76 -5.39
N VAL A 3 0.09 -5.49 -4.30
CA VAL A 3 -0.44 -4.87 -3.08
C VAL A 3 -1.04 -3.48 -3.35
N THR A 4 -0.42 -2.71 -4.23
CA THR A 4 -0.88 -1.35 -4.59
C THR A 4 -2.28 -1.35 -5.22
N ILE A 5 -2.63 -2.40 -5.97
CA ILE A 5 -3.95 -2.54 -6.60
C ILE A 5 -5.01 -2.85 -5.54
N VAL A 6 -4.69 -3.75 -4.60
CA VAL A 6 -5.61 -4.12 -3.50
C VAL A 6 -5.88 -2.91 -2.59
N VAL A 7 -4.81 -2.23 -2.15
CA VAL A 7 -4.91 -1.05 -1.30
C VAL A 7 -5.63 0.09 -2.04
N GLY A 8 -5.30 0.32 -3.31
CA GLY A 8 -5.95 1.33 -4.13
C GLY A 8 -7.44 1.06 -4.37
N SER A 9 -7.81 -0.20 -4.59
CA SER A 9 -9.21 -0.62 -4.78
C SER A 9 -10.05 -0.36 -3.53
N LEU A 10 -9.52 -0.72 -2.36
CA LEU A 10 -10.18 -0.47 -1.08
C LEU A 10 -10.26 1.04 -0.77
N ALA A 11 -9.20 1.80 -1.06
CA ALA A 11 -9.20 3.25 -0.93
C ALA A 11 -10.19 3.93 -1.89
N GLY A 12 -10.44 3.32 -3.05
CA GLY A 12 -11.46 3.72 -4.01
C GLY A 12 -12.90 3.39 -3.60
N GLY A 13 -13.09 2.72 -2.46
CA GLY A 13 -14.39 2.40 -1.89
C GLY A 13 -14.93 1.01 -2.19
N MET A 14 -14.14 0.12 -2.83
CA MET A 14 -14.56 -1.28 -2.95
C MET A 14 -14.61 -1.95 -1.58
N SER A 15 -15.59 -2.82 -1.41
CA SER A 15 -15.66 -3.75 -0.28
C SER A 15 -14.72 -4.93 -0.46
N PHE A 16 -14.43 -5.63 0.64
CA PHE A 16 -13.57 -6.82 0.61
C PHE A 16 -14.13 -7.90 -0.31
N ALA A 17 -15.45 -8.15 -0.27
CA ALA A 17 -16.10 -9.16 -1.10
C ALA A 17 -16.03 -8.84 -2.60
N GLU A 18 -16.09 -7.55 -2.96
CA GLU A 18 -15.91 -7.12 -4.35
C GLU A 18 -14.48 -7.38 -4.82
N VAL A 19 -13.48 -7.03 -4.00
CA VAL A 19 -12.06 -7.26 -4.28
C VAL A 19 -11.76 -8.76 -4.38
N GLU A 20 -12.27 -9.59 -3.48
CA GLU A 20 -12.12 -11.04 -3.53
C GLU A 20 -12.64 -11.61 -4.84
N ARG A 21 -13.85 -11.19 -5.25
CA ARG A 21 -14.49 -11.69 -6.47
C ARG A 21 -13.83 -11.16 -7.74
N GLU A 22 -13.44 -9.88 -7.77
CA GLU A 22 -12.90 -9.23 -8.96
C GLU A 22 -11.46 -9.67 -9.26
N TYR A 23 -10.67 -9.90 -8.20
CA TYR A 23 -9.27 -10.28 -8.34
C TYR A 23 -8.98 -11.76 -8.06
N ASP A 24 -10.02 -12.56 -7.75
CA ASP A 24 -9.92 -13.99 -7.40
C ASP A 24 -8.89 -14.23 -6.28
N ILE A 25 -8.99 -13.43 -5.22
CA ILE A 25 -8.12 -13.50 -4.04
C ILE A 25 -8.93 -13.76 -2.78
N THR A 26 -8.27 -14.16 -1.71
CA THR A 26 -8.92 -14.41 -0.42
C THR A 26 -8.83 -13.20 0.50
N ALA A 27 -9.71 -13.14 1.50
CA ALA A 27 -9.62 -12.14 2.56
C ALA A 27 -8.29 -12.20 3.32
N ASP A 28 -7.60 -13.34 3.35
CA ASP A 28 -6.27 -13.44 3.95
C ASP A 28 -5.23 -12.68 3.12
N ASP A 29 -5.27 -12.83 1.80
CA ASP A 29 -4.42 -12.07 0.87
C ASP A 29 -4.65 -10.57 1.00
N ILE A 30 -5.92 -10.14 1.15
CA ILE A 30 -6.26 -8.74 1.37
C ILE A 30 -5.66 -8.22 2.69
N ARG A 31 -5.78 -8.99 3.78
CA ARG A 31 -5.19 -8.62 5.08
C ARG A 31 -3.66 -8.57 5.02
N ALA A 32 -3.04 -9.52 4.33
CA ALA A 32 -1.59 -9.55 4.12
C ALA A 32 -1.11 -8.33 3.32
N ALA A 33 -1.84 -7.96 2.26
CA ALA A 33 -1.56 -6.78 1.45
C ALA A 33 -1.67 -5.48 2.26
N LEU A 34 -2.74 -5.34 3.07
CA LEU A 34 -2.91 -4.19 3.96
C LEU A 34 -1.78 -4.11 5.00
N LYS A 35 -1.44 -5.23 5.64
CA LYS A 35 -0.35 -5.30 6.61
C LYS A 35 0.98 -4.91 5.98
N PHE A 36 1.30 -5.44 4.81
CA PHE A 36 2.50 -5.08 4.06
C PHE A 36 2.55 -3.59 3.71
N GLY A 37 1.43 -3.01 3.26
CA GLY A 37 1.33 -1.58 2.97
C GLY A 37 1.57 -0.71 4.21
N MET A 38 1.05 -1.12 5.37
CA MET A 38 1.30 -0.44 6.64
C MET A 38 2.77 -0.53 7.06
N GLU A 39 3.35 -1.72 7.03
CA GLU A 39 4.77 -1.93 7.35
C GLU A 39 5.68 -1.12 6.44
N LEU A 40 5.38 -1.04 5.14
CA LEU A 40 6.11 -0.22 4.18
C LEU A 40 5.99 1.28 4.49
N ALA A 41 4.79 1.77 4.81
CA ALA A 41 4.59 3.17 5.20
C ALA A 41 5.33 3.51 6.50
N GLN A 42 5.45 2.56 7.43
CA GLN A 42 6.27 2.73 8.65
C GLN A 42 7.78 2.67 8.36
N GLN A 43 8.18 1.98 7.30
CA GLN A 43 9.56 1.87 6.84
C GLN A 43 10.00 3.05 5.96
N GLU A 44 9.13 4.01 5.64
CA GLU A 44 9.55 5.24 4.96
C GLU A 44 10.57 5.99 5.82
N LEU A 45 11.83 5.69 5.55
CA LEU A 45 12.98 6.51 5.88
C LEU A 45 12.74 7.86 5.21
N PHE A 46 12.33 8.84 5.99
CA PHE A 46 12.39 10.24 5.62
C PHE A 46 13.82 10.51 5.13
N HIS A 47 13.99 10.59 3.81
CA HIS A 47 15.17 11.16 3.20
C HIS A 47 14.89 12.66 3.06
N PRO A 48 15.25 13.50 4.04
CA PRO A 48 15.14 14.93 3.85
C PRO A 48 15.96 15.27 2.60
N LEU A 49 15.33 15.96 1.65
CA LEU A 49 16.07 16.56 0.56
C LEU A 49 17.18 17.41 1.19
N PRO A 50 18.46 17.22 0.82
CA PRO A 50 19.51 18.09 1.32
C PRO A 50 19.10 19.52 1.01
N ALA A 51 19.16 20.36 2.04
CA ALA A 51 18.72 21.74 1.90
C ALA A 51 19.48 22.39 0.71
N PRO A 52 18.82 23.23 -0.11
CA PRO A 52 19.38 23.72 -1.38
C PRO A 52 20.66 24.56 -1.24
N TRP A 53 21.09 24.85 -0.02
CA TRP A 53 22.30 25.59 0.34
C TRP A 53 23.45 24.69 0.85
N ALA A 54 23.27 23.37 0.88
CA ALA A 54 24.32 22.40 1.23
C ALA A 54 25.12 21.95 -0.01
N PHE A 55 25.75 22.88 -0.70
CA PHE A 55 26.84 22.61 -1.63
C PHE A 55 28.03 23.49 -1.21
N PRO A 56 29.25 22.93 -1.03
CA PRO A 56 30.43 23.70 -0.65
C PRO A 56 30.91 24.64 -1.77
#